data_AF-A0A8S9WLI0-F1
#
_entry.id   AF-A0A8S9WLI0-F1
#
_cell.length_a   1.000
_cell.length_b   1.000
_cell.length_c   1.000
_cell.angle_alpha   90.00
_cell.angle_beta   90.00
_cell.angle_gamma   90.00
#
_symmetry.space_group_name_H-M   'P 1'
#
loop_
_entity.id
_entity.type
_entity.pdbx_description
1 polymer ?
#
loop_
_entity_poly.entity_id
_entity_poly.type
_entity_poly.pdbx_seq_one_letter_code
_entity_poly.pdbx_strand_id
1 'polypeptide(L)'
;MPNANKTKKMNIPQLKANDRPLDEILYQGYAPNVISTAMVLGVFDALAEEPMNANTLSAKLGTIENITEAFANVLVALNLLTKNGADYSLTQISADFLVKPSPAYQGATIAMSSHYGQVMNQIPKILKNGPPKFDTDMWANIEAMKVRGQGTMGGSIQDVTEFIITLPEFANLKYMCDLGGSHGFYTMALLDKNPQLNGTVLDLPKVAELAKEIISEMGYSERINTIGADLETDDPIGDRYDLVFASHVIYEWKGHLEDNLKRINKAMVPGGIFVSNHLSIDDDECGPMSGTMVELMTRLMGYPTHHLSEGELKQALEASGFGDFTARPAEDVRQYRCLILAARKLGKPGDRDIARE
;
A
#
# COMPACT_ATOMS: atom_id res chain seq x y z
N MET A 1 -21.65 -49.79 52.69
CA MET A 1 -22.62 -48.95 51.95
C MET A 1 -21.87 -48.24 50.84
N PRO A 2 -22.07 -48.59 49.55
CA PRO A 2 -21.42 -47.89 48.46
C PRO A 2 -22.14 -46.58 48.15
N ASN A 3 -21.33 -45.53 47.95
CA ASN A 3 -21.73 -44.18 47.60
C ASN A 3 -22.56 -44.19 46.30
N ALA A 4 -23.83 -43.79 46.37
CA ALA A 4 -24.68 -43.64 45.21
C ALA A 4 -24.07 -42.58 44.28
N ASN A 5 -23.64 -43.03 43.11
CA ASN A 5 -23.03 -42.25 42.05
C ASN A 5 -24.05 -41.21 41.54
N LYS A 6 -24.07 -40.01 42.13
CA LYS A 6 -24.92 -38.90 41.66
C LYS A 6 -24.30 -38.34 40.38
N THR A 7 -24.76 -38.83 39.24
CA THR A 7 -24.48 -38.24 37.93
C THR A 7 -24.93 -36.77 37.95
N LYS A 8 -23.98 -35.83 37.86
CA LYS A 8 -24.28 -34.42 37.62
C LYS A 8 -24.92 -34.31 36.24
N LYS A 9 -26.15 -33.81 36.17
CA LYS A 9 -26.78 -33.48 34.88
C LYS A 9 -25.92 -32.44 34.17
N MET A 10 -25.64 -32.69 32.89
CA MET A 10 -24.93 -31.75 32.02
C MET A 10 -25.79 -30.50 31.84
N ASN A 11 -25.21 -29.32 32.09
CA ASN A 11 -25.86 -28.05 31.82
C ASN A 11 -25.59 -27.66 30.36
N ILE A 12 -26.57 -27.84 29.48
CA ILE A 12 -26.44 -27.50 28.06
C ILE A 12 -26.94 -26.06 27.87
N PRO A 13 -26.07 -25.11 27.46
CA PRO A 13 -26.47 -23.73 27.26
C PRO A 13 -27.42 -23.58 26.06
N GLN A 14 -28.37 -22.65 26.17
CA GLN A 14 -29.18 -22.22 25.03
C GLN A 14 -28.47 -21.05 24.35
N LEU A 15 -27.88 -21.32 23.17
CA LEU A 15 -27.14 -20.31 22.42
C LEU A 15 -28.08 -19.55 21.49
N LYS A 16 -27.94 -18.23 21.45
CA LYS A 16 -28.66 -17.34 20.51
C LYS A 16 -27.86 -17.05 19.23
N ALA A 17 -26.59 -17.43 19.21
CA ALA A 17 -25.66 -17.21 18.12
C ALA A 17 -25.02 -18.53 17.68
N ASN A 18 -24.56 -18.56 16.42
CA ASN A 18 -23.78 -19.65 15.85
C ASN A 18 -22.28 -19.33 15.99
N ASP A 19 -21.47 -20.30 16.40
CA ASP A 19 -20.01 -20.17 16.54
C ASP A 19 -19.25 -20.34 15.23
N ARG A 20 -19.91 -20.81 14.16
CA ARG A 20 -19.31 -20.97 12.82
C ARG A 20 -18.42 -19.80 12.35
N PRO A 21 -18.80 -18.51 12.51
CA PRO A 21 -17.91 -17.41 12.10
C PRO A 21 -16.59 -17.38 12.88
N LEU A 22 -16.59 -17.77 14.16
CA LEU A 22 -15.37 -17.86 14.96
C LEU A 22 -14.47 -18.98 14.44
N ASP A 23 -15.06 -20.14 14.15
CA ASP A 23 -14.32 -21.27 13.56
C ASP A 23 -13.72 -20.90 12.19
N GLU A 24 -14.50 -20.25 11.33
CA GLU A 24 -14.02 -19.76 10.03
C GLU A 24 -12.84 -18.80 10.17
N ILE A 25 -12.89 -17.86 11.13
CA ILE A 25 -11.77 -16.94 11.42
C ILE A 25 -10.53 -17.72 11.87
N LEU A 26 -10.69 -18.72 12.75
CA LEU A 26 -9.58 -19.54 13.25
C LEU A 26 -8.90 -20.32 12.13
N TYR A 27 -9.67 -20.94 11.22
CA TYR A 27 -9.12 -21.67 10.08
C TYR A 27 -8.53 -20.74 9.01
N GLN A 28 -9.19 -19.61 8.73
CA GLN A 28 -8.66 -18.60 7.80
C GLN A 28 -7.36 -17.96 8.30
N GLY A 29 -7.09 -17.98 9.61
CA GLY A 29 -5.80 -17.59 10.17
C GLY A 29 -4.60 -18.36 9.61
N TYR A 30 -4.81 -19.56 9.02
CA TYR A 30 -3.76 -20.32 8.35
C TYR A 30 -3.61 -20.00 6.86
N ALA A 31 -4.54 -19.26 6.25
CA ALA A 31 -4.51 -18.96 4.82
C ALA A 31 -3.20 -18.27 4.37
N PRO A 32 -2.64 -17.28 5.10
CA PRO A 32 -1.36 -16.68 4.73
C PRO A 32 -0.21 -17.70 4.63
N ASN A 33 -0.17 -18.69 5.53
CA ASN A 33 0.85 -19.74 5.50
C ASN A 33 0.68 -20.67 4.29
N VAL A 34 -0.56 -20.99 3.92
CA VAL A 34 -0.86 -21.79 2.73
C VAL A 34 -0.43 -21.05 1.46
N ILE A 35 -0.76 -19.76 1.34
CA ILE A 35 -0.37 -18.93 0.19
C ILE A 35 1.15 -18.83 0.08
N SER A 36 1.82 -18.49 1.18
CA SER A 36 3.29 -18.41 1.22
C SER A 36 3.94 -19.75 0.85
N THR A 37 3.42 -20.87 1.35
CA THR A 37 3.92 -22.20 1.01
C THR A 37 3.72 -22.52 -0.48
N ALA A 38 2.57 -22.15 -1.06
CA ALA A 38 2.28 -22.36 -2.47
C ALA A 38 3.26 -21.60 -3.37
N MET A 39 3.63 -20.37 -2.98
CA MET A 39 4.64 -19.58 -3.67
C MET A 39 6.04 -20.17 -3.55
N VAL A 40 6.44 -20.61 -2.34
CA VAL A 40 7.75 -21.24 -2.09
C VAL A 40 7.92 -22.52 -2.89
N LEU A 41 6.87 -23.35 -2.94
CA LEU A 41 6.87 -24.59 -3.72
C LEU A 41 6.78 -24.35 -5.23
N GLY A 42 6.33 -23.16 -5.67
CA GLY A 42 6.15 -22.85 -7.09
C GLY A 42 4.85 -23.39 -7.68
N VAL A 43 3.81 -23.56 -6.86
CA VAL A 43 2.47 -24.04 -7.30
C VAL A 43 1.90 -23.11 -8.38
N PHE A 44 1.97 -21.80 -8.17
CA PHE A 44 1.41 -20.83 -9.11
C PHE A 44 2.20 -20.78 -10.43
N ASP A 45 3.53 -20.80 -10.35
CA ASP A 45 4.40 -20.83 -11.53
C ASP A 45 4.16 -22.12 -12.35
N ALA A 46 4.00 -23.27 -11.69
CA ALA A 46 3.72 -24.54 -12.37
C ALA A 46 2.36 -24.54 -13.11
N LEU A 47 1.32 -23.99 -12.48
CA LEU A 47 -0.03 -23.89 -13.06
C LEU A 47 -0.18 -22.74 -14.05
N ALA A 48 0.79 -21.82 -14.14
CA ALA A 48 0.86 -20.81 -15.19
C ALA A 48 1.26 -21.40 -16.55
N GLU A 49 1.97 -22.52 -16.56
CA GLU A 49 2.34 -23.23 -17.79
C GLU A 49 1.13 -23.94 -18.40
N GLU A 50 0.39 -24.71 -17.58
CA GLU A 50 -0.82 -25.42 -17.99
C GLU A 50 -1.65 -25.89 -16.79
N PRO A 51 -2.96 -26.14 -16.95
CA PRO A 51 -3.78 -26.82 -15.96
C PRO A 51 -3.25 -28.22 -15.61
N MET A 52 -3.27 -28.58 -14.32
CA MET A 52 -2.79 -29.89 -13.85
C MET A 52 -3.69 -30.48 -12.79
N ASN A 53 -3.90 -31.80 -12.81
CA ASN A 53 -4.46 -32.53 -11.67
C ASN A 53 -3.42 -32.71 -10.55
N ALA A 54 -3.87 -33.24 -9.39
CA ALA A 54 -3.02 -33.43 -8.22
C ALA A 54 -1.82 -34.37 -8.46
N ASN A 55 -1.98 -35.43 -9.27
CA ASN A 55 -0.91 -36.37 -9.58
C ASN A 55 0.21 -35.65 -10.38
N THR A 56 -0.15 -34.98 -11.47
CA THR A 56 0.80 -34.23 -12.30
C THR A 56 1.46 -33.09 -11.54
N LEU A 57 0.68 -32.31 -10.79
CA LEU A 57 1.19 -31.19 -10.01
C LEU A 57 2.15 -31.68 -8.92
N SER A 58 1.79 -32.71 -8.16
CA SER A 58 2.66 -33.25 -7.10
C SER A 58 3.95 -33.86 -7.64
N ALA A 59 3.91 -34.55 -8.78
CA ALA A 59 5.09 -35.07 -9.45
C ALA A 59 6.04 -33.94 -9.90
N LYS A 60 5.48 -32.83 -10.42
CA LYS A 60 6.26 -31.65 -10.82
C LYS A 60 6.89 -30.92 -9.64
N LEU A 61 6.18 -30.83 -8.52
CA LEU A 61 6.63 -30.13 -7.30
C LEU A 61 7.48 -31.00 -6.36
N GLY A 62 7.56 -32.31 -6.60
CA GLY A 62 8.23 -33.27 -5.71
C GLY A 62 7.50 -33.47 -4.37
N THR A 63 6.17 -33.37 -4.37
CA THR A 63 5.32 -33.46 -3.17
C THR A 63 4.44 -34.73 -3.19
N ILE A 64 3.70 -34.97 -2.10
CA ILE A 64 2.84 -36.15 -1.96
C ILE A 64 1.45 -35.85 -2.52
N GLU A 65 0.99 -36.63 -3.51
CA GLU A 65 -0.26 -36.42 -4.26
C GLU A 65 -1.48 -36.09 -3.40
N ASN A 66 -1.83 -36.95 -2.44
CA ASN A 66 -3.05 -36.76 -1.64
C ASN A 66 -2.98 -35.51 -0.74
N ILE A 67 -1.77 -35.10 -0.32
CA ILE A 67 -1.56 -33.87 0.44
C ILE A 67 -1.62 -32.67 -0.50
N THR A 68 -1.02 -32.75 -1.68
CA THR A 68 -1.08 -31.71 -2.71
C THR A 68 -2.52 -31.46 -3.17
N GLU A 69 -3.34 -32.51 -3.29
CA GLU A 69 -4.76 -32.36 -3.60
C GLU A 69 -5.49 -31.55 -2.53
N ALA A 70 -5.34 -31.92 -1.25
CA ALA A 70 -5.94 -31.21 -0.13
C ALA A 70 -5.46 -29.76 -0.06
N PHE A 71 -4.17 -29.53 -0.29
CA PHE A 71 -3.55 -28.21 -0.32
C PHE A 71 -4.10 -27.34 -1.46
N ALA A 72 -4.18 -27.88 -2.68
CA ALA A 72 -4.75 -27.19 -3.84
C ALA A 72 -6.24 -26.90 -3.64
N ASN A 73 -7.00 -27.80 -2.99
CA ASN A 73 -8.40 -27.55 -2.65
C ASN A 73 -8.58 -26.37 -1.69
N VAL A 74 -7.63 -26.11 -0.76
CA VAL A 74 -7.64 -24.89 0.06
C VAL A 74 -7.43 -23.65 -0.81
N LEU A 75 -6.49 -23.67 -1.76
CA LEU A 75 -6.29 -22.56 -2.69
C LEU A 75 -7.50 -22.31 -3.59
N VAL A 76 -8.26 -23.36 -3.95
CA VAL A 76 -9.55 -23.21 -4.63
C VAL A 76 -10.58 -22.54 -3.71
N ALA A 77 -10.68 -22.97 -2.45
CA ALA A 77 -11.59 -22.38 -1.47
C ALA A 77 -11.26 -20.90 -1.15
N LEU A 78 -9.99 -20.51 -1.32
CA LEU A 78 -9.53 -19.12 -1.24
C LEU A 78 -9.72 -18.32 -2.54
N ASN A 79 -10.29 -18.92 -3.59
CA ASN A 79 -10.45 -18.33 -4.93
C ASN A 79 -9.11 -17.93 -5.60
N LEU A 80 -8.03 -18.62 -5.26
CA LEU A 80 -6.72 -18.47 -5.90
C LEU A 80 -6.54 -19.47 -7.04
N LEU A 81 -7.21 -20.61 -6.97
CA LEU A 81 -7.28 -21.57 -8.05
C LEU A 81 -8.74 -21.83 -8.43
N THR A 82 -8.96 -22.31 -9.66
CA THR A 82 -10.21 -22.96 -10.07
C THR A 82 -9.98 -24.46 -10.20
N LYS A 83 -11.05 -25.25 -10.11
CA LYS A 83 -11.02 -26.70 -10.34
C LYS A 83 -12.07 -27.08 -11.37
N ASN A 84 -11.66 -27.73 -12.45
CA ASN A 84 -12.55 -28.29 -13.47
C ASN A 84 -12.31 -29.79 -13.59
N GLY A 85 -13.26 -30.60 -13.11
CA GLY A 85 -13.04 -32.03 -12.94
C GLY A 85 -11.88 -32.31 -11.97
N ALA A 86 -10.82 -32.92 -12.48
CA ALA A 86 -9.61 -33.22 -11.69
C ALA A 86 -8.54 -32.13 -11.76
N ASP A 87 -8.64 -31.21 -12.73
CA ASP A 87 -7.57 -30.26 -13.05
C ASP A 87 -7.74 -28.94 -12.29
N TYR A 88 -6.63 -28.41 -11.80
CA TYR A 88 -6.52 -27.10 -11.20
C TYR A 88 -5.99 -26.08 -12.22
N SER A 89 -6.45 -24.84 -12.15
CA SER A 89 -5.96 -23.74 -12.97
C SER A 89 -5.88 -22.45 -12.15
N LEU A 90 -5.06 -21.49 -12.56
CA LEU A 90 -4.99 -20.19 -11.91
C LEU A 90 -6.32 -19.43 -12.05
N THR A 91 -6.70 -18.68 -11.03
CA THR A 91 -7.59 -17.52 -11.22
C THR A 91 -6.79 -16.34 -11.76
N GLN A 92 -7.47 -15.30 -12.27
CA GLN A 92 -6.82 -14.08 -12.73
C GLN A 92 -6.01 -13.41 -11.61
N ILE A 93 -6.51 -13.42 -10.37
CA ILE A 93 -5.79 -12.91 -9.18
C ILE A 93 -4.43 -13.60 -9.03
N SER A 94 -4.39 -14.93 -9.12
CA SER A 94 -3.13 -15.66 -8.99
C SER A 94 -2.20 -15.44 -10.18
N ALA A 95 -2.73 -15.36 -11.40
CA ALA A 95 -1.96 -15.08 -12.60
C ALA A 95 -1.29 -13.69 -12.53
N ASP A 96 -2.02 -12.67 -12.09
CA ASP A 96 -1.51 -11.30 -12.03
C ASP A 96 -0.57 -11.08 -10.83
N PHE A 97 -0.86 -11.65 -9.67
CA PHE A 97 -0.18 -11.27 -8.42
C PHE A 97 0.73 -12.35 -7.83
N LEU A 98 0.61 -13.62 -8.23
CA LEU A 98 1.31 -14.75 -7.58
C LEU A 98 2.24 -15.54 -8.51
N VAL A 99 2.31 -15.17 -9.79
CA VAL A 99 3.22 -15.76 -10.79
C VAL A 99 4.45 -14.86 -10.98
N LYS A 100 5.66 -15.40 -10.79
CA LYS A 100 6.90 -14.60 -10.68
C LYS A 100 7.20 -13.70 -11.89
N PRO A 101 6.99 -14.14 -13.15
CA PRO A 101 7.18 -13.27 -14.31
C PRO A 101 6.23 -12.06 -14.40
N SER A 102 5.15 -12.01 -13.63
CA SER A 102 4.21 -10.90 -13.70
C SER A 102 4.85 -9.59 -13.22
N PRO A 103 4.66 -8.46 -13.94
CA PRO A 103 5.10 -7.15 -13.46
C PRO A 103 4.34 -6.69 -12.20
N ALA A 104 3.19 -7.31 -11.89
CA ALA A 104 2.41 -7.05 -10.69
C ALA A 104 2.63 -8.11 -9.59
N TYR A 105 3.64 -8.98 -9.72
CA TYR A 105 3.94 -10.01 -8.71
C TYR A 105 4.11 -9.41 -7.31
N GLN A 106 3.42 -9.97 -6.31
CA GLN A 106 3.34 -9.47 -4.93
C GLN A 106 4.17 -10.28 -3.93
N GLY A 107 5.14 -11.07 -4.40
CA GLY A 107 5.78 -12.05 -3.53
C GLY A 107 6.60 -11.48 -2.36
N ALA A 108 7.24 -10.34 -2.56
CA ALA A 108 7.96 -9.64 -1.49
C ALA A 108 6.96 -9.08 -0.46
N THR A 109 5.86 -8.46 -0.91
CA THR A 109 4.78 -7.96 -0.04
C THR A 109 4.24 -9.07 0.85
N ILE A 110 3.95 -10.24 0.27
CA ILE A 110 3.44 -11.40 1.02
C ILE A 110 4.49 -11.95 1.99
N ALA A 111 5.75 -12.07 1.59
CA ALA A 111 6.82 -12.53 2.47
C ALA A 111 7.03 -11.60 3.68
N MET A 112 6.94 -10.29 3.47
CA MET A 112 7.07 -9.29 4.55
C MET A 112 5.95 -9.40 5.60
N SER A 113 4.74 -9.82 5.21
CA SER A 113 3.63 -10.02 6.15
C SER A 113 3.97 -11.00 7.30
N SER A 114 4.81 -11.99 7.02
CA SER A 114 5.28 -12.97 8.01
C SER A 114 6.27 -12.37 9.02
N HIS A 115 7.01 -11.31 8.63
CA HIS A 115 7.93 -10.60 9.52
C HIS A 115 7.17 -9.83 10.62
N TYR A 116 6.02 -9.23 10.28
CA TYR A 116 5.17 -8.54 11.26
C TYR A 116 4.52 -9.47 12.29
N GLY A 117 4.46 -10.78 12.03
CA GLY A 117 3.92 -11.77 12.96
C GLY A 117 4.61 -11.76 14.34
N GLN A 118 5.88 -11.34 14.42
CA GLN A 118 6.61 -11.23 15.69
C GLN A 118 6.04 -10.13 16.61
N VAL A 119 5.58 -9.01 16.05
CA VAL A 119 4.95 -7.92 16.80
C VAL A 119 3.58 -8.37 17.31
N MET A 120 2.84 -9.11 16.48
CA MET A 120 1.51 -9.62 16.83
C MET A 120 1.54 -10.59 18.04
N ASN A 121 2.63 -11.34 18.20
CA ASN A 121 2.85 -12.20 19.36
C ASN A 121 3.08 -11.42 20.68
N GLN A 122 3.27 -10.10 20.62
CA GLN A 122 3.57 -9.24 21.78
C GLN A 122 2.42 -8.29 22.17
N ILE A 123 1.24 -8.40 21.53
CA ILE A 123 0.09 -7.50 21.76
C ILE A 123 -0.22 -7.30 23.25
N PRO A 124 -0.35 -8.33 24.10
CA PRO A 124 -0.72 -8.11 25.51
C PRO A 124 0.31 -7.29 26.28
N LYS A 125 1.60 -7.41 25.92
CA LYS A 125 2.69 -6.66 26.54
C LYS A 125 2.68 -5.21 26.06
N ILE A 126 2.55 -4.99 24.75
CA ILE A 126 2.56 -3.66 24.14
C ILE A 126 1.35 -2.84 24.60
N LEU A 127 0.16 -3.45 24.66
CA LEU A 127 -1.04 -2.79 25.16
C LEU A 127 -0.91 -2.30 26.62
N LYS A 128 -0.10 -2.98 27.44
CA LYS A 128 0.10 -2.62 28.85
C LYS A 128 1.25 -1.63 29.06
N ASN A 129 2.33 -1.78 28.30
CA ASN A 129 3.60 -1.11 28.57
C ASN A 129 3.97 -0.05 27.52
N GLY A 130 3.18 0.08 26.45
CA GLY A 130 3.48 0.94 25.30
C GLY A 130 4.32 0.23 24.22
N PRO A 131 4.33 0.77 22.99
CA PRO A 131 5.15 0.27 21.90
C PRO A 131 6.64 0.66 22.08
N PRO A 132 7.56 -0.01 21.36
CA PRO A 132 8.92 0.49 21.23
C PRO A 132 8.95 1.85 20.51
N LYS A 133 10.09 2.53 20.53
CA LYS A 133 10.33 3.67 19.63
C LYS A 133 10.34 3.15 18.19
N PHE A 134 9.64 3.85 17.29
CA PHE A 134 9.63 3.52 15.87
C PHE A 134 11.05 3.62 15.27
N ASP A 135 11.42 2.60 14.48
CA ASP A 135 12.72 2.53 13.80
C ASP A 135 12.57 3.05 12.36
N THR A 136 13.06 4.28 12.13
CA THR A 136 13.01 4.94 10.83
C THR A 136 13.95 4.33 9.80
N ASP A 137 15.00 3.61 10.24
CA ASP A 137 15.94 2.95 9.32
C ASP A 137 15.29 1.75 8.60
N MET A 138 14.14 1.28 9.07
CA MET A 138 13.31 0.28 8.41
C MET A 138 12.95 0.66 6.97
N TRP A 139 12.85 1.96 6.69
CA TRP A 139 12.49 2.45 5.36
C TRP A 139 13.66 2.47 4.37
N ALA A 140 14.89 2.53 4.89
CA ALA A 140 16.13 2.76 4.15
C ALA A 140 16.88 1.47 3.78
N ASN A 141 16.16 0.47 3.27
CA ASN A 141 16.75 -0.74 2.72
C ASN A 141 16.08 -1.19 1.41
N ILE A 142 16.84 -1.88 0.56
CA ILE A 142 16.42 -2.26 -0.79
C ILE A 142 15.25 -3.26 -0.80
N GLU A 143 15.16 -4.13 0.21
CA GLU A 143 14.08 -5.11 0.27
C GLU A 143 12.74 -4.42 0.57
N ALA A 144 12.73 -3.48 1.52
CA ALA A 144 11.57 -2.65 1.80
C ALA A 144 11.15 -1.80 0.59
N MET A 145 12.10 -1.30 -0.20
CA MET A 145 11.79 -0.62 -1.46
C MET A 145 11.17 -1.55 -2.50
N LYS A 146 11.67 -2.79 -2.64
CA LYS A 146 11.07 -3.80 -3.53
C LYS A 146 9.64 -4.12 -3.12
N VAL A 147 9.39 -4.29 -1.82
CA VAL A 147 8.05 -4.53 -1.30
C VAL A 147 7.11 -3.36 -1.63
N ARG A 148 7.53 -2.11 -1.39
CA ARG A 148 6.75 -0.93 -1.77
C ARG A 148 6.52 -0.83 -3.28
N GLY A 149 7.54 -1.14 -4.08
CA GLY A 149 7.46 -1.17 -5.53
C GLY A 149 6.45 -2.18 -6.03
N GLN A 150 6.49 -3.41 -5.52
CA GLN A 150 5.49 -4.44 -5.84
C GLN A 150 4.09 -4.00 -5.40
N GLY A 151 3.91 -3.57 -4.15
CA GLY A 151 2.62 -3.06 -3.67
C GLY A 151 2.07 -1.93 -4.54
N THR A 152 2.95 -1.05 -5.03
CA THR A 152 2.57 0.04 -5.94
C THR A 152 2.10 -0.48 -7.30
N MET A 153 2.85 -1.41 -7.91
CA MET A 153 2.49 -2.03 -9.19
C MET A 153 1.21 -2.88 -9.11
N GLY A 154 0.91 -3.41 -7.91
CA GLY A 154 -0.23 -4.27 -7.64
C GLY A 154 -1.59 -3.58 -7.56
N GLY A 155 -1.66 -2.24 -7.68
CA GLY A 155 -2.95 -1.56 -7.81
C GLY A 155 -2.92 -0.06 -7.60
N SER A 156 -1.99 0.48 -6.81
CA SER A 156 -2.07 1.92 -6.49
C SER A 156 -1.58 2.84 -7.59
N ILE A 157 -0.64 2.37 -8.42
CA ILE A 157 -0.12 3.14 -9.55
C ILE A 157 -1.19 3.45 -10.59
N GLN A 158 -2.12 2.52 -10.83
CA GLN A 158 -3.19 2.67 -11.81
C GLN A 158 -4.10 3.85 -11.44
N ASP A 159 -4.68 3.86 -10.22
CA ASP A 159 -5.62 4.94 -9.87
C ASP A 159 -4.92 6.29 -9.68
N VAL A 160 -3.71 6.31 -9.14
CA VAL A 160 -2.99 7.58 -8.91
C VAL A 160 -2.58 8.20 -10.24
N THR A 161 -2.01 7.40 -11.14
CA THR A 161 -1.65 7.90 -12.47
C THR A 161 -2.90 8.34 -13.20
N GLU A 162 -3.98 7.57 -13.21
CA GLU A 162 -5.23 7.96 -13.88
C GLU A 162 -5.82 9.26 -13.31
N PHE A 163 -5.81 9.42 -11.98
CA PHE A 163 -6.26 10.65 -11.35
C PHE A 163 -5.43 11.86 -11.80
N ILE A 164 -4.10 11.74 -11.79
CA ILE A 164 -3.22 12.86 -12.11
C ILE A 164 -3.28 13.22 -13.61
N ILE A 165 -3.34 12.23 -14.51
CA ILE A 165 -3.37 12.51 -15.96
C ILE A 165 -4.68 13.14 -16.44
N THR A 166 -5.76 13.02 -15.65
CA THR A 166 -7.06 13.62 -15.95
C THR A 166 -7.19 15.05 -15.43
N LEU A 167 -6.21 15.56 -14.69
CA LEU A 167 -6.16 16.96 -14.28
C LEU A 167 -5.98 17.86 -15.53
N PRO A 168 -6.74 18.96 -15.67
CA PRO A 168 -6.68 19.85 -16.83
C PRO A 168 -5.28 20.39 -17.18
N GLU A 169 -4.42 20.53 -16.18
CA GLU A 169 -3.08 21.09 -16.29
C GLU A 169 -2.05 20.06 -16.75
N PHE A 170 -2.35 18.76 -16.63
CA PHE A 170 -1.36 17.68 -16.72
C PHE A 170 -0.51 17.75 -17.99
N ALA A 171 -1.15 18.01 -19.14
CA ALA A 171 -0.49 18.09 -20.44
C ALA A 171 0.55 19.23 -20.54
N ASN A 172 0.45 20.26 -19.69
CA ASN A 172 1.32 21.44 -19.70
C ASN A 172 2.36 21.44 -18.57
N LEU A 173 2.32 20.45 -17.67
CA LEU A 173 3.32 20.32 -16.59
C LEU A 173 4.70 20.04 -17.18
N LYS A 174 5.73 20.68 -16.63
CA LYS A 174 7.14 20.55 -17.06
C LYS A 174 8.04 20.01 -15.97
N TYR A 175 7.76 20.32 -14.72
CA TYR A 175 8.56 19.91 -13.57
C TYR A 175 7.68 19.36 -12.45
N MET A 176 7.94 18.12 -12.02
CA MET A 176 7.33 17.54 -10.83
C MET A 176 8.35 17.21 -9.73
N CYS A 177 7.89 17.24 -8.48
CA CYS A 177 8.62 16.71 -7.33
C CYS A 177 7.78 15.64 -6.64
N ASP A 178 8.36 14.45 -6.43
CA ASP A 178 7.76 13.30 -5.77
C ASP A 178 8.39 13.17 -4.37
N LEU A 179 7.64 13.64 -3.36
CA LEU A 179 8.06 13.68 -1.95
C LEU A 179 7.85 12.32 -1.29
N GLY A 180 8.92 11.75 -0.74
CA GLY A 180 8.92 10.36 -0.29
C GLY A 180 8.74 9.38 -1.46
N GLY A 181 9.28 9.73 -2.63
CA GLY A 181 8.99 9.01 -3.87
C GLY A 181 9.56 7.59 -3.94
N SER A 182 10.39 7.19 -2.97
CA SER A 182 10.96 5.86 -2.82
C SER A 182 11.55 5.31 -4.13
N HIS A 183 10.92 4.30 -4.75
CA HIS A 183 11.40 3.68 -5.99
C HIS A 183 11.13 4.52 -7.25
N GLY A 184 10.36 5.61 -7.16
CA GLY A 184 10.10 6.56 -8.25
C GLY A 184 9.10 6.09 -9.31
N PHE A 185 8.36 4.99 -9.07
CA PHE A 185 7.48 4.42 -10.10
C PHE A 185 6.32 5.35 -10.50
N TYR A 186 5.76 6.12 -9.56
CA TYR A 186 4.74 7.12 -9.89
C TYR A 186 5.32 8.20 -10.82
N THR A 187 6.51 8.70 -10.50
CA THR A 187 7.23 9.67 -11.34
C THR A 187 7.45 9.10 -12.75
N MET A 188 7.99 7.88 -12.88
CA MET A 188 8.19 7.22 -14.17
C MET A 188 6.89 7.10 -14.98
N ALA A 189 5.83 6.59 -14.35
CA ALA A 189 4.53 6.41 -15.00
C ALA A 189 3.91 7.73 -15.49
N LEU A 190 4.07 8.82 -14.75
CA LEU A 190 3.60 10.14 -15.17
C LEU A 190 4.44 10.71 -16.31
N LEU A 191 5.76 10.51 -16.29
CA LEU A 191 6.67 10.93 -17.35
C LEU A 191 6.41 10.21 -18.69
N ASP A 192 5.96 8.95 -18.65
CA ASP A 192 5.52 8.20 -19.83
C ASP A 192 4.24 8.78 -20.46
N LYS A 193 3.38 9.40 -19.64
CA LYS A 193 2.12 10.02 -20.09
C LYS A 193 2.29 11.46 -20.53
N ASN A 194 3.33 12.16 -20.08
CA ASN A 194 3.69 13.50 -20.52
C ASN A 194 5.18 13.57 -20.91
N PRO A 195 5.53 13.55 -22.21
CA PRO A 195 6.91 13.61 -22.69
C PRO A 195 7.69 14.89 -22.33
N GLN A 196 7.01 15.98 -21.94
CA GLN A 196 7.65 17.25 -21.55
C GLN A 196 7.95 17.31 -20.05
N LEU A 197 7.39 16.39 -19.25
CA LEU A 197 7.54 16.38 -17.81
C LEU A 197 8.95 15.92 -17.40
N ASN A 198 9.56 16.57 -16.43
CA ASN A 198 10.79 16.16 -15.77
C ASN A 198 10.51 15.96 -14.29
N GLY A 199 11.10 14.92 -13.71
CA GLY A 199 10.85 14.49 -12.34
C GLY A 199 12.01 14.79 -11.40
N THR A 200 11.68 15.04 -10.14
CA THR A 200 12.62 14.96 -9.03
C THR A 200 12.05 14.03 -7.98
N VAL A 201 12.69 12.90 -7.73
CA VAL A 201 12.36 11.99 -6.62
C VAL A 201 13.14 12.43 -5.40
N LEU A 202 12.42 12.79 -4.34
CA LEU A 202 13.00 13.26 -3.09
C LEU A 202 12.69 12.29 -1.98
N ASP A 203 13.72 11.81 -1.30
CA ASP A 203 13.58 10.88 -0.18
C ASP A 203 14.80 11.00 0.75
N LEU A 204 14.82 10.23 1.85
CA LEU A 204 15.96 10.18 2.75
C LEU A 204 17.25 9.80 1.99
N PRO A 205 18.44 10.29 2.39
CA PRO A 205 19.67 10.12 1.60
C PRO A 205 19.94 8.70 1.11
N LYS A 206 19.83 7.69 1.98
CA LYS A 206 19.98 6.28 1.61
C LYS A 206 18.91 5.79 0.62
N VAL A 207 17.67 6.23 0.77
CA VAL A 207 16.57 5.83 -0.13
C VAL A 207 16.76 6.48 -1.49
N ALA A 208 17.16 7.75 -1.54
CA ALA A 208 17.44 8.48 -2.78
C ALA A 208 18.61 7.85 -3.57
N GLU A 209 19.64 7.34 -2.90
CA GLU A 209 20.73 6.58 -3.54
C GLU A 209 20.20 5.32 -4.24
N LEU A 210 19.39 4.52 -3.55
CA LEU A 210 18.78 3.31 -4.12
C LEU A 210 17.78 3.65 -5.23
N ALA A 211 17.00 4.73 -5.08
CA ALA A 211 16.08 5.22 -6.10
C ALA A 211 16.84 5.55 -7.39
N LYS A 212 18.02 6.18 -7.27
CA LYS A 212 18.86 6.56 -8.41
C LYS A 212 19.31 5.33 -9.20
N GLU A 213 19.67 4.24 -8.51
CA GLU A 213 20.01 2.97 -9.15
C GLU A 213 18.82 2.43 -9.95
N ILE A 214 17.65 2.32 -9.34
CA ILE A 214 16.41 1.85 -9.99
C ILE A 214 16.05 2.73 -11.19
N ILE A 215 16.08 4.05 -11.03
CA ILE A 215 15.80 5.02 -12.11
C ILE A 215 16.76 4.85 -13.28
N SER A 216 18.04 4.57 -13.00
CA SER A 216 19.04 4.32 -14.02
C SER A 216 18.82 3.00 -14.74
N GLU A 217 18.54 1.92 -14.01
CA GLU A 217 18.26 0.60 -14.60
C GLU A 217 17.01 0.62 -15.50
N MET A 218 16.01 1.42 -15.13
CA MET A 218 14.78 1.60 -15.89
C MET A 218 14.91 2.59 -17.07
N GLY A 219 16.07 3.26 -17.22
CA GLY A 219 16.34 4.15 -18.36
C GLY A 219 15.78 5.58 -18.24
N TYR A 220 15.49 6.06 -17.03
CA TYR A 220 14.87 7.38 -16.79
C TYR A 220 15.85 8.47 -16.35
N SER A 221 17.15 8.20 -16.29
CA SER A 221 18.17 9.13 -15.73
C SER A 221 18.25 10.50 -16.42
N GLU A 222 17.85 10.60 -17.69
CA GLU A 222 17.86 11.89 -18.40
C GLU A 222 16.74 12.84 -17.96
N ARG A 223 15.62 12.28 -17.44
CA ARG A 223 14.41 13.04 -17.11
C ARG A 223 14.07 13.03 -15.62
N ILE A 224 14.71 12.17 -14.82
CA ILE A 224 14.49 12.08 -13.37
C ILE A 224 15.81 12.32 -12.63
N ASN A 225 15.81 13.32 -11.74
CA ASN A 225 16.86 13.51 -10.75
C ASN A 225 16.42 12.97 -9.38
N THR A 226 17.39 12.59 -8.55
CA THR A 226 17.15 12.17 -7.15
C THR A 226 17.77 13.18 -6.18
N ILE A 227 17.05 13.54 -5.12
CA ILE A 227 17.55 14.38 -4.04
C ILE A 227 17.42 13.62 -2.72
N GLY A 228 18.55 13.45 -2.03
CA GLY A 228 18.60 12.88 -0.68
C GLY A 228 18.49 13.99 0.36
N ALA A 229 17.38 14.03 1.10
CA ALA A 229 17.13 15.05 2.14
C ALA A 229 16.08 14.57 3.14
N ASP A 230 16.12 15.12 4.36
CA ASP A 230 15.08 14.94 5.37
C ASP A 230 14.18 16.19 5.37
N LEU A 231 12.91 16.03 5.00
CA LEU A 231 11.96 17.15 4.88
C LEU A 231 11.62 17.82 6.22
N GLU A 232 11.89 17.16 7.35
CA GLU A 232 11.71 17.79 8.66
C GLU A 232 12.81 18.82 8.94
N THR A 233 14.06 18.52 8.55
CA THR A 233 15.23 19.36 8.88
C THR A 233 15.72 20.22 7.72
N ASP A 234 15.44 19.83 6.49
CA ASP A 234 15.98 20.43 5.26
C ASP A 234 14.90 21.18 4.46
N ASP A 235 15.31 22.11 3.58
CA ASP A 235 14.43 22.76 2.58
C ASP A 235 14.96 22.54 1.15
N PRO A 236 14.91 21.29 0.63
CA PRO A 236 15.53 20.90 -0.64
C PRO A 236 14.68 21.22 -1.89
N ILE A 237 13.43 21.65 -1.73
CA ILE A 237 12.40 21.61 -2.79
C ILE A 237 12.52 22.83 -3.74
N GLY A 238 13.32 23.86 -3.46
CA GLY A 238 13.53 24.96 -4.41
C GLY A 238 12.25 25.79 -4.67
N ASP A 239 12.01 26.25 -5.91
CA ASP A 239 10.90 27.17 -6.27
C ASP A 239 10.32 27.03 -7.70
N ARG A 240 10.37 25.82 -8.30
CA ARG A 240 10.11 25.64 -9.74
C ARG A 240 9.03 24.62 -10.15
N TYR A 241 8.38 23.95 -9.21
CA TYR A 241 7.56 22.77 -9.56
C TYR A 241 6.13 23.14 -9.99
N ASP A 242 5.67 22.53 -11.08
CA ASP A 242 4.29 22.59 -11.55
C ASP A 242 3.41 21.57 -10.82
N LEU A 243 3.99 20.43 -10.44
CA LEU A 243 3.34 19.35 -9.68
C LEU A 243 4.22 18.96 -8.49
N VAL A 244 3.62 18.93 -7.29
CA VAL A 244 4.24 18.28 -6.14
C VAL A 244 3.33 17.12 -5.72
N PHE A 245 3.88 15.93 -5.71
CA PHE A 245 3.18 14.71 -5.38
C PHE A 245 3.72 14.12 -4.08
N ALA A 246 2.82 13.62 -3.22
CA ALA A 246 3.18 12.98 -1.95
C ALA A 246 2.32 11.74 -1.73
N SER A 247 2.94 10.56 -1.72
CA SER A 247 2.24 9.28 -1.55
C SER A 247 2.64 8.61 -0.24
N HIS A 248 1.69 8.42 0.67
CA HIS A 248 1.89 7.78 1.97
C HIS A 248 2.99 8.39 2.88
N VAL A 249 3.36 9.66 2.68
CA VAL A 249 4.36 10.37 3.49
C VAL A 249 3.75 11.43 4.41
N ILE A 250 2.60 12.01 4.04
CA ILE A 250 2.07 13.21 4.71
C ILE A 250 1.63 12.98 6.17
N TYR A 251 1.45 11.73 6.60
CA TYR A 251 1.11 11.41 8.00
C TYR A 251 2.28 11.65 8.94
N GLU A 252 3.52 11.60 8.46
CA GLU A 252 4.69 11.94 9.27
C GLU A 252 4.66 13.39 9.71
N TRP A 253 3.99 14.25 8.94
CA TRP A 253 3.82 15.66 9.24
C TRP A 253 2.66 15.92 10.20
N LYS A 254 2.02 14.89 10.76
CA LYS A 254 0.93 15.08 11.72
C LYS A 254 1.44 15.82 12.96
N GLY A 255 1.00 17.08 13.11
CA GLY A 255 1.48 18.03 14.14
C GLY A 255 2.22 19.24 13.56
N HIS A 256 2.75 19.14 12.33
CA HIS A 256 3.46 20.20 11.60
C HIS A 256 3.00 20.31 10.13
N LEU A 257 1.82 19.78 9.82
CA LEU A 257 1.29 19.64 8.47
C LEU A 257 1.23 20.98 7.73
N GLU A 258 0.73 22.03 8.39
CA GLU A 258 0.64 23.37 7.80
C GLU A 258 2.03 23.96 7.47
N ASP A 259 3.03 23.76 8.34
CA ASP A 259 4.38 24.28 8.10
C ASP A 259 5.03 23.61 6.88
N ASN A 260 4.87 22.30 6.73
CA ASN A 260 5.37 21.55 5.58
C ASN A 260 4.59 21.91 4.30
N LEU A 261 3.27 22.07 4.38
CA LEU A 261 2.46 22.52 3.24
C LEU A 261 2.82 23.95 2.80
N LYS A 262 3.17 24.85 3.73
CA LYS A 262 3.70 26.19 3.39
C LYS A 262 5.04 26.12 2.64
N ARG A 263 5.94 25.22 3.04
CA ARG A 263 7.20 24.97 2.32
C ARG A 263 6.92 24.44 0.91
N ILE A 264 6.01 23.47 0.77
CA ILE A 264 5.57 22.94 -0.52
C ILE A 264 4.96 24.06 -1.38
N ASN A 265 4.08 24.89 -0.81
CA ASN A 265 3.50 26.02 -1.52
C ASN A 265 4.59 26.96 -2.07
N LYS A 266 5.58 27.32 -1.24
CA LYS A 266 6.71 28.16 -1.66
C LYS A 266 7.48 27.55 -2.83
N ALA A 267 7.63 26.23 -2.86
CA ALA A 267 8.40 25.52 -3.88
C ALA A 267 7.71 25.39 -5.25
N MET A 268 6.43 25.74 -5.31
CA MET A 268 5.61 25.59 -6.50
C MET A 268 5.45 26.89 -7.28
N VAL A 269 5.29 26.79 -8.59
CA VAL A 269 4.92 27.95 -9.42
C VAL A 269 3.46 28.35 -9.16
N PRO A 270 3.05 29.61 -9.41
CA PRO A 270 1.65 30.02 -9.35
C PRO A 270 0.78 29.11 -10.25
N GLY A 271 -0.34 28.63 -9.71
CA GLY A 271 -1.24 27.71 -10.42
C GLY A 271 -0.79 26.25 -10.44
N GLY A 272 0.38 25.92 -9.89
CA GLY A 272 0.84 24.54 -9.72
C GLY A 272 -0.07 23.71 -8.81
N ILE A 273 0.04 22.39 -8.89
CA ILE A 273 -0.87 21.44 -8.23
C ILE A 273 -0.12 20.59 -7.21
N PHE A 274 -0.62 20.56 -5.99
CA PHE A 274 -0.22 19.58 -5.00
C PHE A 274 -1.18 18.40 -5.08
N VAL A 275 -0.65 17.18 -5.14
CA VAL A 275 -1.45 15.95 -5.12
C VAL A 275 -0.97 15.07 -3.97
N SER A 276 -1.89 14.62 -3.13
CA SER A 276 -1.63 13.60 -2.13
C SER A 276 -2.33 12.28 -2.46
N ASN A 277 -1.68 11.16 -2.16
CA ASN A 277 -2.30 9.83 -2.10
C ASN A 277 -2.07 9.29 -0.70
N HIS A 278 -3.12 9.18 0.11
CA HIS A 278 -2.98 8.87 1.52
C HIS A 278 -4.18 8.12 2.10
N LEU A 279 -4.01 7.48 3.25
CA LEU A 279 -5.04 6.80 4.02
C LEU A 279 -5.93 7.87 4.65
N SER A 280 -7.22 7.79 4.34
CA SER A 280 -8.25 8.66 4.90
C SER A 280 -9.27 7.78 5.59
N ILE A 281 -9.39 7.96 6.90
CA ILE A 281 -10.41 7.33 7.73
C ILE A 281 -11.15 8.47 8.42
N ASP A 282 -12.45 8.56 8.16
CA ASP A 282 -13.30 9.52 8.85
C ASP A 282 -13.45 9.12 10.33
N ASP A 283 -13.49 10.11 11.22
CA ASP A 283 -13.40 9.92 12.67
C ASP A 283 -14.49 9.00 13.27
N ASP A 284 -15.62 8.83 12.58
CA ASP A 284 -16.81 8.14 13.08
C ASP A 284 -17.01 6.71 12.55
N GLU A 285 -16.13 6.21 11.65
CA GLU A 285 -16.27 4.87 11.07
C GLU A 285 -15.06 3.96 11.36
N CYS A 286 -15.32 2.77 11.91
CA CYS A 286 -14.35 1.67 11.82
C CYS A 286 -14.24 1.27 10.34
N GLY A 287 -13.09 1.54 9.73
CA GLY A 287 -12.81 1.17 8.34
C GLY A 287 -12.79 -0.35 8.10
N PRO A 288 -12.50 -0.80 6.86
CA PRO A 288 -12.40 -2.22 6.55
C PRO A 288 -11.39 -2.93 7.47
N MET A 289 -11.61 -4.23 7.74
CA MET A 289 -10.81 -5.02 8.67
C MET A 289 -9.31 -4.91 8.39
N SER A 290 -8.92 -4.95 7.13
CA SER A 290 -7.55 -4.72 6.68
C SER A 290 -7.01 -3.38 7.18
N GLY A 291 -7.71 -2.27 6.95
CA GLY A 291 -7.26 -0.93 7.38
C GLY A 291 -7.11 -0.80 8.88
N THR A 292 -8.09 -1.33 9.61
CA THR A 292 -8.02 -1.38 11.07
C THR A 292 -6.85 -2.23 11.55
N MET A 293 -6.53 -3.33 10.86
CA MET A 293 -5.39 -4.19 11.18
C MET A 293 -4.06 -3.49 10.91
N VAL A 294 -3.90 -2.80 9.78
CA VAL A 294 -2.67 -2.04 9.50
C VAL A 294 -2.44 -0.96 10.56
N GLU A 295 -3.47 -0.20 10.90
CA GLU A 295 -3.36 0.84 11.92
C GLU A 295 -2.93 0.25 13.28
N LEU A 296 -3.54 -0.88 13.69
CA LEU A 296 -3.13 -1.60 14.89
C LEU A 296 -1.65 -2.03 14.79
N MET A 297 -1.27 -2.71 13.71
CA MET A 297 0.08 -3.24 13.51
C MET A 297 1.14 -2.15 13.60
N THR A 298 0.93 -1.02 12.94
CA THR A 298 1.91 0.07 12.92
C THR A 298 1.98 0.82 14.24
N ARG A 299 0.85 0.97 14.96
CA ARG A 299 0.86 1.51 16.33
C ARG A 299 1.59 0.61 17.31
N LEU A 300 1.47 -0.70 17.16
CA LEU A 300 2.25 -1.66 17.95
C LEU A 300 3.76 -1.55 17.69
N MET A 301 4.15 -1.06 16.51
CA MET A 301 5.56 -0.79 16.14
C MET A 301 6.05 0.60 16.58
N GLY A 302 5.19 1.43 17.16
CA GLY A 302 5.55 2.78 17.63
C GLY A 302 5.22 3.91 16.66
N TYR A 303 4.58 3.62 15.52
CA TYR A 303 4.10 4.66 14.61
C TYR A 303 2.84 5.32 15.19
N PRO A 304 2.70 6.67 15.17
CA PRO A 304 1.61 7.34 15.86
C PRO A 304 0.23 7.03 15.27
N THR A 305 0.04 7.29 13.96
CA THR A 305 -1.19 6.98 13.22
C THR A 305 -1.03 7.33 11.75
N HIS A 306 -1.69 6.57 10.87
CA HIS A 306 -1.82 6.92 9.44
C HIS A 306 -3.08 7.74 9.13
N HIS A 307 -3.86 8.14 10.15
CA HIS A 307 -5.13 8.80 9.91
C HIS A 307 -4.90 10.30 9.66
N LEU A 308 -5.33 10.75 8.49
CA LEU A 308 -5.53 12.15 8.17
C LEU A 308 -6.85 12.23 7.38
N SER A 309 -7.85 12.89 7.95
CA SER A 309 -9.14 13.04 7.28
C SER A 309 -9.05 14.04 6.13
N GLU A 310 -9.98 13.92 5.17
CA GLU A 310 -10.11 14.90 4.08
C GLU A 310 -10.28 16.32 4.61
N GLY A 311 -11.09 16.49 5.68
CA GLY A 311 -11.37 17.77 6.30
C GLY A 311 -10.13 18.41 6.92
N GLU A 312 -9.37 17.65 7.72
CA GLU A 312 -8.11 18.12 8.32
C GLU A 312 -7.10 18.53 7.25
N LEU A 313 -6.93 17.72 6.20
CA LEU A 313 -6.01 18.03 5.11
C LEU A 313 -6.43 19.28 4.33
N LYS A 314 -7.71 19.40 3.96
CA LYS A 314 -8.22 20.60 3.27
C LYS A 314 -8.01 21.86 4.09
N GLN A 315 -8.31 21.82 5.39
CA GLN A 315 -8.11 22.96 6.27
C GLN A 315 -6.63 23.40 6.32
N ALA A 316 -5.70 22.45 6.45
CA ALA A 316 -4.28 22.74 6.45
C ALA A 316 -3.78 23.28 5.09
N LEU A 317 -4.32 22.76 3.98
CA LEU A 317 -4.04 23.24 2.62
C LEU A 317 -4.53 24.68 2.41
N GLU A 318 -5.75 25.01 2.84
CA GLU A 318 -6.30 26.37 2.78
C GLU A 318 -5.44 27.35 3.57
N ALA A 319 -5.07 27.00 4.80
CA ALA A 319 -4.18 27.80 5.66
C ALA A 319 -2.78 27.99 5.03
N SER A 320 -2.38 27.09 4.13
CA SER A 320 -1.09 27.11 3.42
C SER A 320 -1.17 27.75 2.03
N GLY A 321 -2.30 28.34 1.64
CA GLY A 321 -2.46 29.05 0.37
C GLY A 321 -2.83 28.16 -0.83
N PHE A 322 -3.45 27.01 -0.58
CA PHE A 322 -4.04 26.15 -1.61
C PHE A 322 -5.56 26.29 -1.66
N GLY A 323 -6.17 25.87 -2.77
CA GLY A 323 -7.62 25.82 -2.98
C GLY A 323 -7.97 24.95 -4.19
N ASP A 324 -9.16 25.14 -4.76
CA ASP A 324 -9.65 24.41 -5.93
C ASP A 324 -9.48 22.89 -5.81
N PHE A 325 -10.07 22.31 -4.75
CA PHE A 325 -9.88 20.91 -4.42
C PHE A 325 -10.61 19.97 -5.39
N THR A 326 -9.90 18.94 -5.83
CA THR A 326 -10.49 17.76 -6.48
C THR A 326 -10.07 16.54 -5.67
N ALA A 327 -11.02 15.71 -5.26
CA ALA A 327 -10.73 14.53 -4.45
C ALA A 327 -11.44 13.30 -5.03
N ARG A 328 -10.78 12.15 -4.97
CA ARG A 328 -11.32 10.87 -5.39
C ARG A 328 -10.90 9.80 -4.37
N PRO A 329 -11.84 9.10 -3.73
CA PRO A 329 -11.51 7.85 -3.05
C PRO A 329 -10.84 6.91 -4.06
N ALA A 330 -9.67 6.37 -3.72
CA ALA A 330 -9.11 5.30 -4.54
C ALA A 330 -10.12 4.15 -4.60
N GLU A 331 -10.34 3.58 -5.79
CA GLU A 331 -11.40 2.58 -5.99
C GLU A 331 -11.24 1.37 -5.05
N ASP A 332 -12.34 0.63 -4.83
CA ASP A 332 -12.51 -0.52 -3.92
C ASP A 332 -11.51 -1.68 -4.12
N VAL A 333 -10.56 -1.58 -5.05
CA VAL A 333 -9.53 -2.57 -5.35
C VAL A 333 -8.42 -2.59 -4.29
N ARG A 334 -8.32 -1.57 -3.43
CA ARG A 334 -7.28 -1.47 -2.41
C ARG A 334 -7.71 -2.05 -1.07
N GLN A 335 -6.74 -2.61 -0.35
CA GLN A 335 -6.94 -3.13 1.01
C GLN A 335 -7.40 -2.05 2.01
N TYR A 336 -7.28 -0.76 1.70
CA TYR A 336 -7.52 0.35 2.62
C TYR A 336 -8.22 1.51 1.91
N ARG A 337 -9.05 2.28 2.63
CA ARG A 337 -9.60 3.54 2.11
C ARG A 337 -8.46 4.55 1.94
N CYS A 338 -8.01 4.72 0.70
CA CYS A 338 -7.12 5.81 0.32
C CYS A 338 -7.92 6.96 -0.30
N LEU A 339 -7.47 8.18 -0.08
CA LEU A 339 -7.94 9.38 -0.74
C LEU A 339 -6.81 9.92 -1.62
N ILE A 340 -7.14 10.19 -2.89
CA ILE A 340 -6.31 10.98 -3.78
C ILE A 340 -6.90 12.38 -3.83
N LEU A 341 -6.13 13.38 -3.41
CA LEU A 341 -6.58 14.78 -3.33
C LEU A 341 -5.62 15.68 -4.08
N ALA A 342 -6.13 16.44 -5.04
CA ALA A 342 -5.44 17.55 -5.69
C ALA A 342 -5.89 18.89 -5.10
N ALA A 343 -4.94 19.80 -4.95
CA ALA A 343 -5.18 21.18 -4.56
C ALA A 343 -4.28 22.11 -5.38
N ARG A 344 -4.84 23.21 -5.88
CA ARG A 344 -4.10 24.21 -6.63
C ARG A 344 -3.47 25.23 -5.70
N LYS A 345 -2.21 25.60 -5.95
CA LYS A 345 -1.61 26.79 -5.36
C LYS A 345 -2.35 28.03 -5.83
N LEU A 346 -2.95 28.78 -4.90
CA LEU A 346 -3.60 30.04 -5.21
C LEU A 346 -2.54 31.10 -5.51
N GLY A 347 -2.77 31.90 -6.57
CA GLY A 347 -1.97 33.09 -6.83
C GLY A 347 -2.10 34.12 -5.70
N LYS A 348 -1.27 35.16 -5.73
CA LYS A 348 -1.47 36.28 -4.79
C LYS A 348 -2.85 36.89 -5.05
N PRO A 349 -3.54 37.43 -4.03
CA PRO A 349 -4.80 38.15 -4.25
C PRO A 349 -4.59 39.24 -5.32
N GLY A 350 -5.13 39.02 -6.53
CA GLY A 350 -4.88 39.85 -7.72
C GLY A 350 -4.65 39.07 -9.02
N ASP A 351 -4.23 37.80 -8.96
CA ASP A 351 -3.95 36.97 -10.16
C ASP A 351 -5.18 36.20 -10.70
N ARG A 352 -6.34 36.33 -10.04
CA ARG A 352 -7.59 35.69 -10.48
C ARG A 352 -8.22 36.49 -11.62
N ASP A 353 -7.64 36.51 -12.84
CA ASP A 353 -8.37 36.91 -14.08
C ASP A 353 -7.57 36.80 -15.40
N ILE A 354 -6.66 35.83 -15.60
CA ILE A 354 -5.95 35.70 -16.91
C ILE A 354 -6.14 34.33 -17.60
N ALA A 355 -6.91 33.39 -17.04
CA ALA A 355 -7.04 32.04 -17.64
C ALA A 355 -8.50 31.59 -17.86
N ARG A 356 -9.35 32.50 -18.36
CA ARG A 356 -10.63 32.15 -18.98
C ARG A 356 -10.88 32.99 -20.23
N GLU A 357 -10.23 32.61 -21.32
CA GLU A 357 -10.74 32.78 -22.70
C GLU A 357 -10.58 31.49 -23.48
#